data_AF-A0A411LK69-F1
#
_entry.id   AF-A0A411LK69-F1
#
_cell.length_a   1.000
_cell.length_b   1.000
_cell.length_c   1.000
_cell.angle_alpha   90.00
_cell.angle_beta   90.00
_cell.angle_gamma   90.00
#
_symmetry.space_group_name_H-M   'P 1'
#
loop_
_entity.id
_entity.type
_entity.pdbx_description
1 polymer ?
#
loop_
_entity_poly.entity_id
_entity_poly.type
_entity_poly.pdbx_seq_one_letter_code
_entity_poly.pdbx_strand_id
1 'polypeptide(L)'
;MSGLDILVVDDDPEVMRQLKALLPETAGDIPLSYQYETDFDHAVTLLARYRYDILISDIYVARETKHKKPGDADVKARALLAQIRGLRACPVILFTDGQLPEEFGGHPFVATLDKGSARFTDALEETLVALIATGIPGISRRLHEELDRYAGSYLWGFLEKNWAQLRADPNGFDEAALERVVRRRAAFQLARLTDQDGELQERQNADPCDYYIMPPIGSHMRLGEILRNNETDAFCVVLTPHCHLVVQPNKDRPKADFLLTLKTVKATTLLADKQWGGNPGSKLRSRSAIPARDVGLPEERYCFLPGFLDVPDLYCDLMQTEAIAYDDIGNRWTRVAALDTPFAEALQSSFAKLFGSVGLPLLNTDRIMHLLPGAAAIEGRSAGAGPAPAGASNGA
;
A
#
# COMPACT_ATOMS: atom_id res chain seq x y z
N MET A 1 10.93 12.34 -20.61
CA MET A 1 10.70 10.93 -20.22
C MET A 1 11.37 10.05 -21.27
N SER A 2 11.86 8.87 -20.90
CA SER A 2 12.26 7.85 -21.88
C SER A 2 11.05 7.46 -22.73
N GLY A 3 11.30 7.07 -23.99
CA GLY A 3 10.23 6.58 -24.86
C GLY A 3 9.59 5.30 -24.35
N LEU A 4 8.40 4.97 -24.84
CA LEU A 4 7.71 3.73 -24.51
C LEU A 4 7.87 2.70 -25.64
N ASP A 5 8.15 1.46 -25.26
CA ASP A 5 8.29 0.33 -26.18
C ASP A 5 6.98 -0.47 -26.23
N ILE A 6 6.40 -0.60 -27.41
CA ILE A 6 5.07 -1.18 -27.64
C ILE A 6 5.20 -2.42 -28.53
N LEU A 7 4.64 -3.53 -28.08
CA LEU A 7 4.50 -4.74 -28.90
C LEU A 7 3.14 -4.73 -29.58
N VAL A 8 3.11 -4.88 -30.89
CA VAL A 8 1.89 -4.95 -31.71
C VAL A 8 1.80 -6.33 -32.34
N VAL A 9 0.68 -7.03 -32.11
CA VAL A 9 0.47 -8.41 -32.54
C VAL A 9 -0.82 -8.53 -33.34
N ASP A 10 -0.69 -8.94 -34.60
CA ASP A 10 -1.82 -9.28 -35.47
C ASP A 10 -1.32 -10.24 -36.55
N ASP A 11 -2.01 -11.37 -36.74
CA ASP A 11 -1.64 -12.39 -37.72
C ASP A 11 -2.09 -12.05 -39.15
N ASP A 12 -2.96 -11.05 -39.32
CA ASP A 12 -3.39 -10.51 -40.62
C ASP A 12 -2.38 -9.47 -41.14
N PRO A 13 -1.64 -9.75 -42.23
CA PRO A 13 -0.68 -8.82 -42.81
C PRO A 13 -1.29 -7.52 -43.34
N GLU A 14 -2.58 -7.52 -43.67
CA GLU A 14 -3.30 -6.31 -44.12
C GLU A 14 -3.53 -5.37 -42.95
N VAL A 15 -4.05 -5.91 -41.84
CA VAL A 15 -4.29 -5.13 -40.61
C VAL A 15 -2.97 -4.65 -40.06
N MET A 16 -1.95 -5.50 -40.04
CA MET A 16 -0.59 -5.11 -39.63
C MET A 16 -0.04 -3.94 -40.45
N ARG A 17 -0.32 -3.89 -41.76
CA ARG A 17 0.10 -2.76 -42.61
C ARG A 17 -0.65 -1.48 -42.28
N GLN A 18 -1.94 -1.58 -41.99
CA GLN A 18 -2.75 -0.44 -41.55
C GLN A 18 -2.27 0.09 -40.21
N LEU A 19 -2.05 -0.78 -39.22
CA LEU A 19 -1.52 -0.41 -37.91
C LEU A 19 -0.18 0.33 -38.03
N LYS A 20 0.75 -0.17 -38.86
CA LYS A 20 2.05 0.49 -39.12
C LYS A 20 1.93 1.90 -39.70
N ALA A 21 0.91 2.15 -40.51
CA ALA A 21 0.72 3.45 -41.15
C ALA A 21 0.01 4.47 -40.24
N LEU A 22 -0.69 3.99 -39.21
CA LEU A 22 -1.67 4.79 -38.47
C LEU A 22 -1.28 5.00 -37.00
N LEU A 23 -0.48 4.11 -36.41
CA LEU A 23 -0.03 4.27 -35.03
C LEU A 23 0.87 5.52 -34.90
N PRO A 24 0.63 6.38 -33.90
CA PRO A 24 1.36 7.63 -33.77
C PRO A 24 2.80 7.41 -33.32
N GLU A 25 3.74 8.21 -33.80
CA GLU A 25 5.14 8.15 -33.36
C GLU A 25 5.34 8.74 -31.94
N THR A 26 4.39 9.55 -31.47
CA THR A 26 4.43 10.18 -30.15
C THR A 26 3.05 10.21 -29.49
N ALA A 27 3.02 10.19 -28.15
CA ALA A 27 1.86 10.55 -27.35
C ALA A 27 2.21 11.77 -26.48
N GLY A 28 1.83 12.96 -26.95
CA GLY A 28 2.34 14.21 -26.39
C GLY A 28 3.86 14.31 -26.57
N ASP A 29 4.60 14.51 -25.47
CA ASP A 29 6.07 14.59 -25.47
C ASP A 29 6.76 13.22 -25.30
N ILE A 30 6.00 12.11 -25.32
CA ILE A 30 6.52 10.76 -25.11
C ILE A 30 6.73 10.09 -26.47
N PRO A 31 7.97 9.75 -26.85
CA PRO A 31 8.23 9.01 -28.08
C PRO A 31 7.79 7.56 -27.95
N LEU A 32 7.21 6.99 -29.01
CA LEU A 32 6.70 5.63 -29.06
C LEU A 32 7.51 4.80 -30.05
N SER A 33 7.95 3.63 -29.59
CA SER A 33 8.70 2.64 -30.36
C SER A 33 7.84 1.39 -30.53
N TYR A 34 7.74 0.87 -31.76
CA TYR A 34 6.87 -0.25 -32.07
C TYR A 34 7.66 -1.45 -32.57
N GLN A 35 7.43 -2.60 -31.95
CA GLN A 35 7.80 -3.90 -32.49
C GLN A 35 6.55 -4.60 -32.99
N TYR A 36 6.58 -5.03 -34.24
CA TYR A 36 5.43 -5.66 -34.91
C TYR A 36 5.69 -7.14 -35.05
N GLU A 37 4.72 -7.96 -34.67
CA GLU A 37 4.81 -9.41 -34.74
C GLU A 37 3.53 -10.02 -35.33
N THR A 38 3.70 -10.99 -36.22
CA THR A 38 2.56 -11.66 -36.89
C THR A 38 2.31 -13.06 -36.33
N ASP A 39 3.24 -13.59 -35.54
CA ASP A 39 3.09 -14.89 -34.89
C ASP A 39 2.89 -14.74 -33.38
N PHE A 40 1.76 -15.23 -32.89
CA PHE A 40 1.40 -15.13 -31.47
C PHE A 40 2.35 -15.92 -30.55
N ASP A 41 2.81 -17.10 -30.96
CA ASP A 41 3.73 -17.91 -30.16
C ASP A 41 5.09 -17.18 -30.02
N HIS A 42 5.52 -16.51 -31.08
CA HIS A 42 6.70 -15.65 -31.08
C HIS A 42 6.48 -14.39 -30.24
N ALA A 43 5.32 -13.74 -30.31
CA ALA A 43 4.97 -12.59 -29.48
C ALA A 43 5.04 -12.91 -27.97
N VAL A 44 4.53 -14.08 -27.56
CA VAL A 44 4.68 -14.58 -26.19
C VAL A 44 6.15 -14.78 -25.82
N THR A 45 6.95 -15.33 -26.73
CA THR A 45 8.40 -15.48 -26.53
C THR A 45 9.10 -14.13 -26.39
N LEU A 46 8.69 -13.13 -27.17
CA LEU A 46 9.19 -11.76 -27.09
C LEU A 46 8.81 -11.13 -25.75
N LEU A 47 7.56 -11.24 -25.30
CA LEU A 47 7.11 -10.75 -24.00
C LEU A 47 7.89 -11.39 -22.86
N ALA A 48 8.22 -12.68 -22.94
CA ALA A 48 9.01 -13.34 -21.91
C ALA A 48 10.48 -12.85 -21.85
N ARG A 49 11.06 -12.44 -22.99
CA ARG A 49 12.49 -12.08 -23.10
C ARG A 49 12.77 -10.60 -23.00
N TYR A 50 11.94 -9.79 -23.66
CA TYR A 50 12.10 -8.34 -23.77
C TYR A 50 11.07 -7.62 -22.91
N ARG A 51 11.36 -6.34 -22.65
CA ARG A 51 10.47 -5.45 -21.90
C ARG A 51 9.66 -4.65 -22.91
N TYR A 52 8.35 -4.63 -22.69
CA TYR A 52 7.43 -3.75 -23.40
C TYR A 52 6.57 -3.06 -22.36
N ASP A 53 6.29 -1.79 -22.61
CA ASP A 53 5.51 -0.94 -21.73
C ASP A 53 4.01 -1.09 -22.01
N ILE A 54 3.64 -1.43 -23.26
CA ILE A 54 2.26 -1.67 -23.70
C ILE A 54 2.23 -2.83 -24.69
N LEU A 55 1.17 -3.64 -24.64
CA LEU A 55 0.85 -4.64 -25.65
C LEU A 55 -0.44 -4.24 -26.39
N ILE A 56 -0.41 -4.29 -27.72
CA ILE A 56 -1.57 -4.13 -28.60
C ILE A 56 -1.73 -5.44 -29.35
N SER A 57 -2.86 -6.14 -29.19
CA SER A 57 -3.00 -7.50 -29.72
C SER A 57 -4.41 -7.79 -30.22
N ASP A 58 -4.50 -8.48 -31.36
CA ASP A 58 -5.70 -9.25 -31.68
C ASP A 58 -5.84 -10.41 -30.67
N ILE A 59 -7.05 -10.89 -30.48
CA ILE A 59 -7.40 -11.99 -29.58
C ILE A 59 -7.37 -13.34 -30.30
N TYR A 60 -7.41 -13.34 -31.64
CA TYR A 60 -7.43 -14.57 -32.42
C TYR A 60 -6.04 -14.98 -32.91
N VAL A 61 -5.63 -16.19 -32.51
CA VAL A 61 -4.63 -16.96 -33.25
C VAL A 61 -5.37 -17.69 -34.37
N ALA A 62 -5.10 -17.40 -35.64
CA ALA A 62 -5.62 -18.19 -36.75
C ALA A 62 -5.01 -19.61 -36.73
N ARG A 63 -5.62 -20.51 -35.96
CA ARG A 63 -5.55 -21.95 -36.22
C ARG A 63 -6.95 -22.50 -36.44
N GLU A 64 -7.24 -22.66 -37.74
CA GLU A 64 -8.18 -23.59 -38.37
C GLU A 64 -9.24 -24.20 -37.44
N THR A 65 -10.27 -23.45 -37.08
CA THR A 65 -11.56 -24.07 -36.74
C THR A 65 -12.68 -23.19 -37.25
N LYS A 66 -13.12 -23.51 -38.48
CA LYS A 66 -14.42 -23.11 -39.01
C LYS A 66 -15.48 -23.69 -38.07
N HIS A 67 -15.97 -22.88 -37.12
CA HIS A 67 -17.29 -22.88 -36.49
C HIS A 67 -17.19 -22.06 -35.20
N LYS A 68 -17.34 -20.73 -35.31
CA LYS A 68 -17.38 -19.82 -34.16
C LYS A 68 -18.66 -20.07 -33.36
N LYS A 69 -18.57 -20.66 -32.16
CA LYS A 69 -19.66 -20.62 -31.18
C LYS A 69 -19.50 -19.38 -30.30
N PRO A 70 -20.59 -18.65 -29.98
CA PRO A 70 -20.55 -17.62 -28.96
C PRO A 70 -20.15 -18.27 -27.62
N GLY A 71 -18.97 -17.93 -27.09
CA GLY A 71 -18.40 -18.53 -25.86
C GLY A 71 -16.94 -18.97 -26.00
N ASP A 72 -16.50 -19.43 -27.17
CA ASP A 72 -15.10 -19.87 -27.38
C ASP A 72 -14.12 -18.69 -27.47
N ALA A 73 -14.59 -17.51 -27.92
CA ALA A 73 -13.82 -16.27 -27.98
C ALA A 73 -13.46 -15.77 -26.57
N ASP A 74 -14.43 -15.78 -25.65
CA ASP A 74 -14.24 -15.30 -24.29
C ASP A 74 -13.23 -16.15 -23.50
N VAL A 75 -13.26 -17.49 -23.68
CA VAL A 75 -12.31 -18.40 -23.03
C VAL A 75 -10.88 -18.15 -23.51
N LYS A 76 -10.70 -17.91 -24.82
CA LYS A 76 -9.38 -17.61 -25.40
C LYS A 76 -8.85 -16.25 -24.97
N ALA A 77 -9.70 -15.22 -24.99
CA ALA A 77 -9.34 -13.88 -24.52
C ALA A 77 -8.89 -13.90 -23.05
N ARG A 78 -9.62 -14.63 -22.20
CA ARG A 78 -9.23 -14.85 -20.80
C ARG A 78 -7.89 -15.59 -20.67
N ALA A 79 -7.67 -16.63 -21.46
CA ALA A 79 -6.43 -17.40 -21.43
C ALA A 79 -5.21 -16.56 -21.86
N LEU A 80 -5.34 -15.80 -22.96
CA LEU A 80 -4.30 -14.89 -23.45
C LEU A 80 -4.00 -13.81 -22.40
N LEU A 81 -5.02 -13.15 -21.88
CA LEU A 81 -4.86 -12.12 -20.86
C LEU A 81 -4.24 -12.68 -19.57
N ALA A 82 -4.63 -13.88 -19.14
CA ALA A 82 -4.02 -14.56 -18.00
C ALA A 82 -2.55 -14.90 -18.25
N GLN A 83 -2.21 -15.34 -19.46
CA GLN A 83 -0.84 -15.62 -19.86
C GLN A 83 0.02 -14.34 -19.86
N ILE A 84 -0.47 -13.25 -20.44
CA ILE A 84 0.21 -11.95 -20.44
C ILE A 84 0.40 -11.45 -19.01
N ARG A 85 -0.65 -11.46 -18.19
CA ARG A 85 -0.61 -11.06 -16.77
C ARG A 85 0.38 -11.91 -15.95
N GLY A 86 0.54 -13.18 -16.29
CA GLY A 86 1.49 -14.08 -15.63
C GLY A 86 2.95 -13.83 -16.04
N LEU A 87 3.19 -13.24 -17.21
CA LEU A 87 4.54 -13.00 -17.74
C LEU A 87 5.04 -11.58 -17.43
N ARG A 88 4.17 -10.57 -17.56
CA ARG A 88 4.57 -9.16 -17.51
C ARG A 88 3.51 -8.27 -16.87
N ALA A 89 4.00 -7.25 -16.17
CA ALA A 89 3.19 -6.14 -15.67
C ALA A 89 3.16 -5.00 -16.71
N CYS A 90 2.49 -5.22 -17.83
CA CYS A 90 2.21 -4.18 -18.84
C CYS A 90 0.70 -4.09 -19.14
N PRO A 91 0.17 -2.87 -19.34
CA PRO A 91 -1.19 -2.69 -19.84
C PRO A 91 -1.39 -3.25 -21.26
N VAL A 92 -2.62 -3.66 -21.57
CA VAL A 92 -2.95 -4.34 -22.83
C VAL A 92 -4.12 -3.64 -23.53
N ILE A 93 -4.01 -3.44 -24.84
CA ILE A 93 -5.11 -3.08 -25.73
C ILE A 93 -5.45 -4.32 -26.55
N LEU A 94 -6.64 -4.87 -26.34
CA LEU A 94 -7.15 -6.02 -27.08
C LEU A 94 -8.16 -5.55 -28.12
N PHE A 95 -8.08 -6.07 -29.33
CA PHE A 95 -9.08 -5.78 -30.35
C PHE A 95 -9.55 -7.04 -31.06
N THR A 96 -10.80 -7.04 -31.56
CA THR A 96 -11.38 -8.23 -32.19
C THR A 96 -12.57 -7.90 -33.09
N ASP A 97 -12.86 -8.77 -34.06
CA ASP A 97 -14.11 -8.75 -34.83
C ASP A 97 -15.23 -9.48 -34.05
N GLY A 98 -15.86 -8.78 -33.11
CA GLY A 98 -16.95 -9.34 -32.28
C GLY A 98 -17.09 -8.69 -30.91
N GLN A 99 -18.11 -9.14 -30.15
CA GLN A 99 -18.29 -8.68 -28.77
C GLN A 99 -17.21 -9.26 -27.86
N LEU A 100 -16.60 -8.39 -27.06
CA LEU A 100 -15.68 -8.76 -26.00
C LEU A 100 -16.41 -8.96 -24.67
N PRO A 101 -15.89 -9.80 -23.77
CA PRO A 101 -16.42 -9.93 -22.41
C PRO A 101 -16.51 -8.56 -21.73
N GLU A 102 -17.69 -8.22 -21.19
CA GLU A 102 -17.92 -6.94 -20.50
C GLU A 102 -16.94 -6.71 -19.33
N GLU A 103 -16.44 -7.80 -18.72
CA GLU A 103 -15.43 -7.79 -17.65
C GLU A 103 -14.08 -7.18 -18.05
N PHE A 104 -13.82 -6.99 -19.35
CA PHE A 104 -12.62 -6.32 -19.84
C PHE A 104 -12.82 -4.81 -20.05
N GLY A 105 -14.05 -4.32 -20.01
CA GLY A 105 -14.37 -2.90 -20.20
C GLY A 105 -14.01 -2.04 -18.99
N GLY A 106 -13.57 -0.81 -19.24
CA GLY A 106 -13.43 0.24 -18.22
C GLY A 106 -12.26 0.08 -17.24
N HIS A 107 -11.31 -0.83 -17.52
CA HIS A 107 -10.13 -1.02 -16.67
C HIS A 107 -8.91 -0.24 -17.16
N PRO A 108 -8.13 0.40 -16.27
CA PRO A 108 -6.95 1.18 -16.67
C PRO A 108 -5.76 0.31 -17.12
N PHE A 109 -5.86 -1.02 -17.02
CA PHE A 109 -4.83 -1.98 -17.42
C PHE A 109 -5.21 -2.80 -18.66
N VAL A 110 -6.49 -2.79 -19.05
CA VAL A 110 -7.01 -3.55 -20.19
C VAL A 110 -8.02 -2.69 -20.90
N ALA A 111 -7.72 -2.35 -22.15
CA ALA A 111 -8.66 -1.69 -23.04
C ALA A 111 -9.10 -2.66 -24.13
N THR A 112 -10.33 -2.49 -24.60
CA THR A 112 -10.95 -3.36 -25.61
C THR A 112 -11.50 -2.54 -26.76
N LEU A 113 -11.26 -2.98 -27.99
CA LEU A 113 -11.73 -2.30 -29.20
C LEU A 113 -12.40 -3.26 -30.18
N ASP A 114 -13.42 -2.76 -30.88
CA ASP A 114 -14.07 -3.47 -31.98
C ASP A 114 -13.33 -3.18 -33.29
N LYS A 115 -12.70 -4.23 -33.85
CA LYS A 115 -11.95 -4.20 -35.11
C LYS A 115 -12.86 -3.94 -36.32
N GLY A 116 -14.15 -4.30 -36.21
CA GLY A 116 -15.16 -4.06 -37.24
C GLY A 116 -15.71 -2.63 -37.27
N SER A 117 -15.32 -1.77 -36.33
CA SER A 117 -15.76 -0.38 -36.28
C SER A 117 -15.17 0.45 -37.42
N ALA A 118 -16.01 1.26 -38.08
CA ALA A 118 -15.56 2.23 -39.08
C ALA A 118 -14.58 3.29 -38.54
N ARG A 119 -14.51 3.44 -37.20
CA ARG A 119 -13.56 4.32 -36.49
C ARG A 119 -12.52 3.53 -35.70
N PHE A 120 -12.26 2.27 -36.04
CA PHE A 120 -11.32 1.42 -35.31
C PHE A 120 -9.96 2.10 -35.10
N THR A 121 -9.42 2.72 -36.15
CA THR A 121 -8.14 3.43 -36.10
C THR A 121 -8.15 4.61 -35.13
N ASP A 122 -9.11 5.53 -35.27
CA ASP A 122 -9.24 6.68 -34.37
C ASP A 122 -9.38 6.20 -32.92
N ALA A 123 -10.22 5.18 -32.71
CA ALA A 123 -10.48 4.63 -31.39
C ALA A 123 -9.24 3.96 -30.79
N LEU A 124 -8.39 3.33 -31.61
CA LEU A 124 -7.12 2.75 -31.18
C LEU A 124 -6.13 3.83 -30.72
N GLU A 125 -5.98 4.89 -31.51
CA GLU A 125 -5.12 6.02 -31.14
C GLU A 125 -5.62 6.70 -29.86
N GLU A 126 -6.90 7.05 -29.79
CA GLU A 126 -7.54 7.66 -28.61
C GLU A 126 -7.34 6.78 -27.36
N THR A 127 -7.51 5.46 -27.51
CA THR A 127 -7.31 4.49 -26.43
C THR A 127 -5.86 4.39 -25.98
N LEU A 128 -4.91 4.35 -26.93
CA LEU A 128 -3.49 4.32 -26.63
C LEU A 128 -3.06 5.57 -25.86
N VAL A 129 -3.47 6.75 -26.33
CA VAL A 129 -3.19 8.03 -25.66
C VAL A 129 -3.82 8.07 -24.27
N ALA A 130 -5.08 7.64 -24.12
CA ALA A 130 -5.74 7.55 -22.82
C ALA A 130 -5.01 6.58 -21.87
N LEU A 131 -4.55 5.43 -22.37
CA LEU A 131 -3.80 4.44 -21.59
C LEU A 131 -2.46 4.99 -21.11
N ILE A 132 -1.73 5.70 -21.98
CA ILE A 132 -0.48 6.37 -21.61
C ILE A 132 -0.73 7.47 -20.56
N ALA A 133 -1.82 8.22 -20.70
CA ALA A 133 -2.21 9.28 -19.77
C ALA A 133 -2.52 8.76 -18.35
N THR A 134 -2.83 7.47 -18.17
CA THR A 134 -2.95 6.86 -16.83
C THR A 134 -1.65 6.89 -16.03
N GLY A 135 -0.50 7.03 -16.71
CA GLY A 135 0.83 6.97 -16.11
C GLY A 135 1.31 5.55 -15.76
N ILE A 136 0.45 4.53 -15.86
CA ILE A 136 0.77 3.14 -15.51
C ILE A 136 1.95 2.59 -16.33
N PRO A 137 2.00 2.72 -17.69
CA PRO A 137 3.15 2.27 -18.47
C PRO A 137 4.46 2.91 -17.98
N GLY A 138 4.42 4.22 -17.74
CA GLY A 138 5.57 4.97 -17.24
C GLY A 138 6.01 4.56 -15.83
N ILE A 139 5.08 4.26 -14.92
CA ILE A 139 5.39 3.75 -13.58
C ILE A 139 6.07 2.38 -13.67
N SER A 140 5.49 1.46 -14.46
CA SER A 140 6.06 0.11 -14.65
C SER A 140 7.49 0.20 -15.21
N ARG A 141 7.70 1.04 -16.23
CA ARG A 141 9.02 1.27 -16.80
C ARG A 141 10.02 1.82 -15.77
N ARG A 142 9.66 2.90 -15.07
CA ARG A 142 10.52 3.53 -14.07
C ARG A 142 10.90 2.57 -12.95
N LEU A 143 9.96 1.75 -12.48
CA LEU A 143 10.23 0.73 -11.46
C LEU A 143 11.35 -0.24 -11.87
N HIS A 144 11.34 -0.70 -13.14
CA HIS A 144 12.39 -1.58 -13.64
C HIS A 144 13.72 -0.84 -13.83
N GLU A 145 13.69 0.38 -14.38
CA GLU A 145 14.88 1.21 -14.54
C GLU A 145 15.53 1.53 -13.18
N GLU A 146 14.73 1.83 -12.16
CA GLU A 146 15.16 2.05 -10.77
C GLU A 146 15.76 0.78 -10.18
N LEU A 147 15.09 -0.37 -10.31
CA LEU A 147 15.61 -1.65 -9.87
C LEU A 147 16.99 -1.96 -10.47
N ASP A 148 17.15 -1.81 -11.78
CA ASP A 148 18.42 -2.07 -12.46
C ASP A 148 19.51 -1.09 -12.01
N ARG A 149 19.19 0.21 -11.93
CA ARG A 149 20.11 1.26 -11.47
C ARG A 149 20.58 1.00 -10.03
N TYR A 150 19.64 0.69 -9.14
CA TYR A 150 19.92 0.46 -7.73
C TYR A 150 20.67 -0.85 -7.49
N ALA A 151 20.28 -1.93 -8.17
CA ALA A 151 21.02 -3.19 -8.12
C ALA A 151 22.46 -3.00 -8.61
N GLY A 152 22.65 -2.28 -9.73
CA GLY A 152 23.98 -1.97 -10.27
C GLY A 152 24.84 -1.18 -9.28
N SER A 153 24.31 -0.10 -8.70
CA SER A 153 25.05 0.70 -7.72
C SER A 153 25.47 -0.10 -6.49
N TYR A 154 24.63 -1.02 -6.01
CA TYR A 154 24.97 -1.88 -4.87
C TYR A 154 26.02 -2.94 -5.23
N LEU A 155 25.90 -3.52 -6.43
CA LEU A 155 26.83 -4.51 -6.94
C LEU A 155 28.25 -3.95 -7.03
N TRP A 156 28.43 -2.83 -7.72
CA TRP A 156 29.74 -2.19 -7.89
C TRP A 156 30.20 -1.44 -6.61
N GLY A 157 29.27 -0.76 -5.94
CA GLY A 157 29.59 0.11 -4.82
C GLY A 157 29.97 -0.63 -3.54
N PHE A 158 29.37 -1.79 -3.29
CA PHE A 158 29.54 -2.56 -2.06
C PHE A 158 29.97 -4.01 -2.31
N LEU A 159 29.25 -4.78 -3.14
CA LEU A 159 29.51 -6.22 -3.26
C LEU A 159 30.88 -6.52 -3.84
N GLU A 160 31.29 -5.82 -4.92
CA GLU A 160 32.61 -5.98 -5.54
C GLU A 160 33.73 -5.71 -4.53
N LYS A 161 33.68 -4.57 -3.84
CA LYS A 161 34.72 -4.13 -2.89
C LYS A 161 34.87 -5.04 -1.69
N ASN A 162 33.78 -5.72 -1.29
CA ASN A 162 33.76 -6.58 -0.10
C ASN A 162 33.73 -8.07 -0.45
N TRP A 163 33.85 -8.45 -1.73
CA TRP A 163 33.60 -9.82 -2.20
C TRP A 163 34.45 -10.87 -1.49
N ALA A 164 35.75 -10.61 -1.35
CA ALA A 164 36.67 -11.53 -0.69
C ALA A 164 36.32 -11.75 0.80
N GLN A 165 35.89 -10.69 1.50
CA GLN A 165 35.49 -10.77 2.91
C GLN A 165 34.17 -11.53 3.05
N LEU A 166 33.19 -11.24 2.20
CA LEU A 166 31.90 -11.93 2.19
C LEU A 166 32.10 -13.44 1.95
N ARG A 167 32.91 -13.82 0.96
CA ARG A 167 33.19 -15.24 0.66
C ARG A 167 34.02 -15.95 1.72
N ALA A 168 34.78 -15.21 2.53
CA ALA A 168 35.53 -15.74 3.66
C ALA A 168 34.71 -15.84 4.96
N ASP A 169 33.43 -15.44 4.96
CA ASP A 169 32.59 -15.47 6.17
C ASP A 169 32.42 -16.92 6.66
N PRO A 170 32.92 -17.24 7.88
CA PRO A 170 32.82 -18.58 8.44
C PRO A 170 31.36 -19.01 8.73
N ASN A 171 30.41 -18.08 8.76
CA ASN A 171 28.98 -18.36 8.95
C ASN A 171 28.24 -18.64 7.63
N GLY A 172 28.94 -18.58 6.49
CA GLY A 172 28.40 -18.91 5.18
C GLY A 172 27.68 -17.74 4.50
N PHE A 173 28.36 -17.09 3.57
CA PHE A 173 27.75 -16.21 2.58
C PHE A 173 27.59 -16.96 1.25
N ASP A 174 26.50 -17.71 1.16
CA ASP A 174 26.13 -18.47 -0.03
C ASP A 174 25.30 -17.65 -1.02
N GLU A 175 24.87 -18.29 -2.11
CA GLU A 175 24.04 -17.67 -3.14
C GLU A 175 22.69 -17.19 -2.60
N ALA A 176 22.07 -17.94 -1.69
CA ALA A 176 20.80 -17.57 -1.08
C ALA A 176 20.94 -16.36 -0.13
N ALA A 177 22.05 -16.25 0.59
CA ALA A 177 22.38 -15.08 1.40
C ALA A 177 22.60 -13.84 0.51
N LEU A 178 23.36 -13.99 -0.58
CA LEU A 178 23.59 -12.92 -1.56
C LEU A 178 22.28 -12.41 -2.14
N GLU A 179 21.43 -13.31 -2.63
CA GLU A 179 20.13 -12.95 -3.20
C GLU A 179 19.25 -12.19 -2.20
N ARG A 180 19.21 -12.65 -0.94
CA ARG A 180 18.43 -12.01 0.13
C ARG A 180 18.88 -10.59 0.42
N VAL A 181 20.20 -10.36 0.43
CA VAL A 181 20.76 -9.01 0.67
C VAL A 181 20.45 -8.08 -0.49
N VAL A 182 20.60 -8.55 -1.74
CA VAL A 182 20.25 -7.78 -2.94
C VAL A 182 18.76 -7.41 -2.93
N ARG A 183 17.87 -8.38 -2.72
CA ARG A 183 16.42 -8.16 -2.64
C ARG A 183 16.03 -7.20 -1.53
N ARG A 184 16.60 -7.36 -0.32
CA ARG A 184 16.34 -6.47 0.82
C ARG A 184 16.77 -5.04 0.52
N ARG A 185 17.95 -4.86 -0.09
CA ARG A 185 18.46 -3.54 -0.44
C ARG A 185 17.59 -2.88 -1.50
N ALA A 186 17.19 -3.63 -2.55
CA ALA A 186 16.29 -3.14 -3.58
C ALA A 186 14.92 -2.73 -3.00
N ALA A 187 14.31 -3.59 -2.18
CA ALA A 187 13.03 -3.30 -1.54
C ALA A 187 13.07 -2.03 -0.68
N PHE A 188 14.13 -1.84 0.11
CA PHE A 188 14.28 -0.63 0.93
C PHE A 188 14.41 0.64 0.07
N GLN A 189 15.19 0.57 -1.01
CA GLN A 189 15.38 1.73 -1.89
C GLN A 189 14.06 2.11 -2.58
N LEU A 190 13.35 1.13 -3.15
CA LEU A 190 12.07 1.37 -3.82
C LEU A 190 10.99 1.89 -2.87
N ALA A 191 10.95 1.42 -1.63
CA ALA A 191 9.89 1.77 -0.70
C ALA A 191 10.10 3.13 -0.02
N ARG A 192 11.35 3.54 0.21
CA ARG A 192 11.66 4.67 1.12
C ARG A 192 12.47 5.79 0.50
N LEU A 193 13.17 5.53 -0.61
CA LEU A 193 13.99 6.56 -1.24
C LEU A 193 13.23 7.21 -2.39
N THR A 194 13.41 8.50 -2.53
CA THR A 194 12.98 9.28 -3.69
C THR A 194 14.20 9.98 -4.28
N ASP A 195 14.26 10.03 -5.60
CA ASP A 195 15.23 10.85 -6.31
C ASP A 195 14.72 12.30 -6.34
N GLN A 196 15.41 13.18 -5.63
CA GLN A 196 15.18 14.63 -5.68
C GLN A 196 16.46 15.29 -6.16
N ASP A 197 16.39 15.93 -7.34
CA ASP A 197 17.51 16.63 -7.98
C ASP A 197 18.78 15.76 -8.20
N GLY A 198 18.61 14.45 -8.42
CA GLY A 198 19.72 13.51 -8.63
C GLY A 198 20.33 12.97 -7.34
N GLU A 199 19.79 13.34 -6.18
CA GLU A 199 20.15 12.78 -4.88
C GLU A 199 19.05 11.89 -4.30
N LEU A 200 19.45 10.70 -3.85
CA LEU A 200 18.54 9.79 -3.17
C LEU A 200 18.31 10.26 -1.74
N GLN A 201 17.08 10.66 -1.45
CA GLN A 201 16.65 11.10 -0.12
C GLN A 201 15.58 10.17 0.44
N GLU A 202 15.60 9.95 1.75
CA GLU A 202 14.56 9.19 2.43
C GLU A 202 13.29 10.04 2.59
N ARG A 203 12.14 9.47 2.21
CA ARG A 203 10.83 10.10 2.39
C ARG A 203 10.59 10.38 3.88
N GLN A 204 10.36 11.65 4.20
CA GLN A 204 10.10 12.10 5.58
C GLN A 204 8.64 11.97 5.99
N ASN A 205 7.72 11.95 5.01
CA ASN A 205 6.30 11.86 5.23
C ASN A 205 5.76 10.59 4.58
N ALA A 206 4.81 9.95 5.25
CA ALA A 206 4.05 8.83 4.74
C ALA A 206 2.67 9.32 4.28
N ASP A 207 2.26 8.88 3.09
CA ASP A 207 0.90 9.02 2.58
C ASP A 207 0.01 7.89 3.15
N PRO A 208 -1.33 8.02 3.12
CA PRO A 208 -2.24 6.98 3.61
C PRO A 208 -1.97 5.58 3.04
N CYS A 209 -1.59 5.48 1.77
CA CYS A 209 -1.26 4.21 1.13
C CYS A 209 0.00 3.55 1.72
N ASP A 210 0.93 4.33 2.27
CA ASP A 210 2.18 3.82 2.83
C ASP A 210 1.95 3.09 4.17
N TYR A 211 0.80 3.30 4.83
CA TYR A 211 0.47 2.60 6.08
C TYR A 211 0.16 1.12 5.88
N TYR A 212 -0.21 0.73 4.66
CA TYR A 212 -0.81 -0.56 4.38
C TYR A 212 -0.05 -1.35 3.33
N ILE A 213 0.11 -2.64 3.59
CA ILE A 213 0.36 -3.65 2.57
C ILE A 213 -1.01 -4.24 2.19
N MET A 214 -1.51 -3.83 1.02
CA MET A 214 -2.83 -4.21 0.49
C MET A 214 -2.72 -4.70 -0.97
N PRO A 215 -3.22 -5.91 -1.29
CA PRO A 215 -3.78 -6.91 -0.37
C PRO A 215 -2.71 -7.48 0.58
N PRO A 216 -3.10 -8.15 1.68
CA PRO A 216 -2.16 -8.79 2.58
C PRO A 216 -1.26 -9.80 1.84
N ILE A 217 0.04 -9.77 2.13
CA ILE A 217 1.00 -10.71 1.52
C ILE A 217 1.09 -11.98 2.35
N GLY A 218 0.94 -13.12 1.68
CA GLY A 218 1.12 -14.44 2.27
C GLY A 218 -0.12 -14.97 2.99
N SER A 219 -0.11 -16.29 3.25
CA SER A 219 -1.20 -17.01 3.90
C SER A 219 -1.25 -16.83 5.41
N HIS A 220 -0.14 -16.42 6.03
CA HIS A 220 -0.03 -16.29 7.48
C HIS A 220 -0.47 -14.91 7.97
N MET A 221 -1.16 -14.88 9.11
CA MET A 221 -1.42 -13.64 9.83
C MET A 221 -0.17 -13.12 10.53
N ARG A 222 -0.13 -11.81 10.74
CA ARG A 222 0.97 -11.11 11.40
C ARG A 222 0.45 -10.00 12.31
N LEU A 223 1.35 -9.48 13.13
CA LEU A 223 1.11 -8.25 13.89
C LEU A 223 0.69 -7.13 12.93
N GLY A 224 -0.35 -6.38 13.29
CA GLY A 224 -0.87 -5.29 12.48
C GLY A 224 -1.77 -5.73 11.32
N GLU A 225 -2.15 -7.01 11.22
CA GLU A 225 -3.22 -7.44 10.31
C GLU A 225 -4.53 -6.69 10.63
N ILE A 226 -5.22 -6.26 9.58
CA ILE A 226 -6.50 -5.56 9.65
C ILE A 226 -7.57 -6.52 9.18
N LEU A 227 -8.48 -6.82 10.10
CA LEU A 227 -9.60 -7.71 9.88
C LEU A 227 -10.88 -6.88 9.74
N ARG A 228 -11.72 -7.27 8.78
CA ARG A 228 -13.08 -6.75 8.63
C ARG A 228 -14.07 -7.84 8.95
N ASN A 229 -15.03 -7.53 9.81
CA ASN A 229 -16.10 -8.43 10.16
C ASN A 229 -17.09 -8.53 8.99
N ASN A 230 -17.41 -9.76 8.57
CA ASN A 230 -18.23 -10.00 7.39
C ASN A 230 -19.71 -9.64 7.57
N GLU A 231 -20.20 -9.55 8.81
CA GLU A 231 -21.60 -9.24 9.13
C GLU A 231 -21.81 -7.77 9.47
N THR A 232 -20.88 -7.17 10.23
CA THR A 232 -21.04 -5.82 10.78
C THR A 232 -20.22 -4.76 10.06
N ASP A 233 -19.32 -5.15 9.15
CA ASP A 233 -18.36 -4.27 8.48
C ASP A 233 -17.41 -3.52 9.45
N ALA A 234 -17.35 -3.98 10.71
CA ALA A 234 -16.46 -3.42 11.71
C ALA A 234 -15.02 -3.89 11.50
N PHE A 235 -14.06 -3.00 11.76
CA PHE A 235 -12.64 -3.29 11.63
C PHE A 235 -11.99 -3.53 12.99
N CYS A 236 -11.02 -4.44 13.03
CA CYS A 236 -10.11 -4.60 14.16
C CYS A 236 -8.67 -4.84 13.68
N VAL A 237 -7.70 -4.59 14.57
CA VAL A 237 -6.27 -4.72 14.26
C VAL A 237 -5.61 -5.73 15.19
N VAL A 238 -4.88 -6.68 14.62
CA VAL A 238 -4.22 -7.77 15.36
C VAL A 238 -2.99 -7.26 16.12
N LEU A 239 -2.94 -7.55 17.42
CA LEU A 239 -1.79 -7.29 18.30
C LEU A 239 -0.98 -8.56 18.63
N THR A 240 -1.52 -9.75 18.37
CA THR A 240 -0.78 -10.99 18.61
C THR A 240 0.53 -10.99 17.83
N PRO A 241 1.69 -11.20 18.48
CA PRO A 241 2.98 -11.21 17.81
C PRO A 241 3.07 -12.29 16.72
N HIS A 242 3.76 -11.97 15.62
CA HIS A 242 3.93 -12.88 14.47
C HIS A 242 4.47 -14.27 14.86
N CYS A 243 5.39 -14.37 15.82
CA CYS A 243 5.96 -15.65 16.27
C CYS A 243 4.93 -16.64 16.86
N HIS A 244 3.76 -16.15 17.29
CA HIS A 244 2.65 -16.99 17.76
C HIS A 244 1.66 -17.35 16.64
N LEU A 245 1.68 -16.63 15.52
CA LEU A 245 0.75 -16.74 14.39
C LEU A 245 1.29 -17.56 13.21
N VAL A 246 2.59 -17.83 13.21
CA VAL A 246 3.21 -18.71 12.21
C VAL A 246 2.91 -20.17 12.53
N VAL A 247 2.48 -20.90 11.50
CA VAL A 247 2.34 -22.36 11.55
C VAL A 247 3.73 -22.99 11.50
N GLN A 248 4.09 -23.74 12.54
CA GLN A 248 5.40 -24.38 12.61
C GLN A 248 5.46 -25.61 11.70
N PRO A 249 6.65 -26.04 11.25
CA PRO A 249 6.80 -27.29 10.50
C PRO A 249 6.11 -28.46 11.21
N ASN A 250 5.37 -29.28 10.46
CA ASN A 250 4.60 -30.42 10.98
C ASN A 250 3.46 -30.06 11.95
N LYS A 251 2.93 -28.83 11.85
CA LYS A 251 1.71 -28.42 12.54
C LYS A 251 0.68 -27.95 11.52
N ASP A 252 -0.59 -28.17 11.84
CA ASP A 252 -1.70 -27.74 10.98
C ASP A 252 -2.23 -26.35 11.36
N ARG A 253 -1.83 -25.84 12.54
CA ARG A 253 -2.28 -24.57 13.10
C ARG A 253 -1.17 -23.84 13.86
N PRO A 254 -1.27 -22.51 14.03
CA PRO A 254 -0.29 -21.77 14.81
C PRO A 254 -0.47 -22.01 16.31
N LYS A 255 0.43 -21.43 17.11
CA LYS A 255 0.42 -21.61 18.57
C LYS A 255 -0.70 -20.85 19.28
N ALA A 256 -1.21 -19.79 18.66
CA ALA A 256 -2.29 -18.99 19.22
C ALA A 256 -3.66 -19.60 18.88
N ASP A 257 -4.43 -19.99 19.90
CA ASP A 257 -5.85 -20.36 19.73
C ASP A 257 -6.74 -19.11 19.55
N PHE A 258 -6.31 -17.97 20.10
CA PHE A 258 -7.00 -16.68 20.01
C PHE A 258 -6.05 -15.57 19.56
N LEU A 259 -6.59 -14.65 18.77
CA LEU A 259 -5.97 -13.38 18.41
C LEU A 259 -6.37 -12.31 19.42
N LEU A 260 -5.38 -11.63 20.00
CA LEU A 260 -5.60 -10.35 20.65
C LEU A 260 -5.73 -9.29 19.56
N THR A 261 -6.82 -8.56 19.56
CA THR A 261 -7.09 -7.48 18.60
C THR A 261 -7.53 -6.20 19.31
N LEU A 262 -7.40 -5.07 18.62
CA LEU A 262 -7.95 -3.78 19.02
C LEU A 262 -9.16 -3.45 18.19
N LYS A 263 -10.25 -3.05 18.86
CA LYS A 263 -11.41 -2.48 18.16
C LYS A 263 -11.05 -1.13 17.56
N THR A 264 -11.69 -0.83 16.44
CA THR A 264 -11.55 0.47 15.80
C THR A 264 -12.83 1.29 15.88
N VAL A 265 -12.68 2.61 15.84
CA VAL A 265 -13.79 3.56 15.78
C VAL A 265 -13.55 4.50 14.61
N LYS A 266 -14.58 4.82 13.84
CA LYS A 266 -14.47 5.78 12.72
C LYS A 266 -14.00 7.14 13.23
N ALA A 267 -13.03 7.73 12.55
CA ALA A 267 -12.47 9.03 12.90
C ALA A 267 -13.54 10.13 12.92
N THR A 268 -14.48 10.09 11.96
CA THR A 268 -15.61 11.01 11.89
C THR A 268 -16.48 10.97 13.15
N THR A 269 -16.62 9.81 13.79
CA THR A 269 -17.39 9.67 15.04
C THR A 269 -16.65 10.27 16.23
N LEU A 270 -15.36 9.98 16.39
CA LEU A 270 -14.56 10.49 17.51
C LEU A 270 -14.24 11.97 17.42
N LEU A 271 -14.17 12.52 16.20
CA LEU A 271 -13.84 13.92 15.97
C LEU A 271 -15.06 14.84 15.83
N ALA A 272 -16.28 14.31 15.80
CA ALA A 272 -17.51 15.08 15.59
C ALA A 272 -17.65 16.27 16.55
N ASP A 273 -17.41 16.04 17.84
CA ASP A 273 -17.59 17.04 18.90
C ASP A 273 -16.28 17.76 19.27
N LYS A 274 -15.20 17.53 18.52
CA LYS A 274 -13.88 18.08 18.86
C LYS A 274 -13.73 19.49 18.33
N GLN A 275 -13.37 20.42 19.23
CA GLN A 275 -13.10 21.80 18.85
C GLN A 275 -11.81 21.92 18.04
N TRP A 276 -11.89 22.65 16.91
CA TRP A 276 -10.77 22.92 16.00
C TRP A 276 -10.13 24.31 16.18
N GLY A 277 -10.51 25.05 17.23
CA GLY A 277 -9.96 26.40 17.49
C GLY A 277 -8.42 26.44 17.56
N GLY A 278 -7.82 27.59 17.23
CA GLY A 278 -6.37 27.70 17.02
C GLY A 278 -5.98 27.37 15.58
N ASN A 279 -4.79 26.75 15.37
CA ASN A 279 -4.33 26.31 14.05
C ASN A 279 -4.84 24.88 13.75
N PRO A 280 -5.79 24.68 12.81
CA PRO A 280 -6.38 23.37 12.53
C PRO A 280 -5.36 22.32 12.07
N GLY A 281 -4.33 22.72 11.31
CA GLY A 281 -3.31 21.79 10.83
C GLY A 281 -2.43 21.22 11.93
N SER A 282 -2.16 22.02 12.97
CA SER A 282 -1.43 21.54 14.17
C SER A 282 -2.27 20.52 14.95
N LYS A 283 -3.56 20.80 15.13
CA LYS A 283 -4.50 19.88 15.78
C LYS A 283 -4.67 18.59 15.00
N LEU A 284 -4.78 18.67 13.67
CA LEU A 284 -4.88 17.49 12.82
C LEU A 284 -3.66 16.60 13.00
N ARG A 285 -2.44 17.14 12.88
CA ARG A 285 -1.20 16.40 13.12
C ARG A 285 -1.16 15.71 14.48
N SER A 286 -1.57 16.42 15.54
CA SER A 286 -1.62 15.89 16.89
C SER A 286 -2.61 14.72 17.03
N ARG A 287 -3.77 14.84 16.37
CA ARG A 287 -4.85 13.86 16.41
C ARG A 287 -4.65 12.71 15.41
N SER A 288 -3.78 12.86 14.41
CA SER A 288 -3.46 11.83 13.41
C SER A 288 -2.14 11.08 13.72
N ALA A 289 -1.58 11.25 14.91
CA ALA A 289 -0.34 10.61 15.32
C ALA A 289 -0.55 9.17 15.88
N ILE A 290 0.55 8.43 16.05
CA ILE A 290 0.60 7.16 16.77
C ILE A 290 1.56 7.32 17.97
N PRO A 291 1.06 7.41 19.21
CA PRO A 291 -0.34 7.53 19.60
C PRO A 291 -0.90 8.95 19.36
N ALA A 292 -2.21 9.04 19.15
CA ALA A 292 -2.94 10.28 18.95
C ALA A 292 -3.15 11.02 20.27
N ARG A 293 -3.05 12.35 20.22
CA ARG A 293 -3.23 13.25 21.37
C ARG A 293 -4.51 14.06 21.21
N ASP A 294 -5.10 14.48 22.33
CA ASP A 294 -6.35 15.28 22.37
C ASP A 294 -7.59 14.59 21.74
N VAL A 295 -7.56 13.26 21.55
CA VAL A 295 -8.69 12.49 21.01
C VAL A 295 -9.57 11.95 22.13
N GLY A 296 -9.00 11.41 23.20
CA GLY A 296 -9.76 11.00 24.37
C GLY A 296 -8.89 10.80 25.59
N LEU A 297 -9.53 10.38 26.68
CA LEU A 297 -8.88 10.08 27.95
C LEU A 297 -8.82 8.57 28.18
N PRO A 298 -7.74 8.05 28.80
CA PRO A 298 -6.48 8.76 29.09
C PRO A 298 -5.78 9.24 27.80
N GLU A 299 -4.88 10.22 27.93
CA GLU A 299 -4.07 10.64 26.77
C GLU A 299 -3.34 9.44 26.17
N GLU A 300 -3.11 9.48 24.86
CA GLU A 300 -2.47 8.40 24.09
C GLU A 300 -3.28 7.08 23.97
N ARG A 301 -4.54 7.06 24.42
CA ARG A 301 -5.46 5.91 24.27
C ARG A 301 -5.71 5.49 22.82
N TYR A 302 -5.66 6.41 21.86
CA TYR A 302 -6.05 6.14 20.49
C TYR A 302 -4.84 6.18 19.56
N CYS A 303 -4.80 5.33 18.54
CA CYS A 303 -3.83 5.40 17.45
C CYS A 303 -4.57 5.61 16.13
N PHE A 304 -4.21 6.64 15.37
CA PHE A 304 -4.88 6.94 14.10
C PHE A 304 -4.39 6.04 12.97
N LEU A 305 -5.32 5.56 12.15
CA LEU A 305 -5.08 4.84 10.90
C LEU A 305 -5.78 5.60 9.76
N PRO A 306 -5.04 6.09 8.76
CA PRO A 306 -5.60 6.91 7.69
C PRO A 306 -6.41 6.05 6.71
N GLY A 307 -7.47 6.60 6.11
CA GLY A 307 -8.28 5.88 5.14
C GLY A 307 -7.51 5.55 3.85
N PHE A 308 -7.66 4.33 3.36
CA PHE A 308 -7.13 3.90 2.06
C PHE A 308 -7.95 2.74 1.49
N LEU A 309 -8.47 2.90 0.27
CA LEU A 309 -9.38 1.97 -0.40
C LEU A 309 -10.55 1.57 0.53
N ASP A 310 -10.67 0.28 0.86
CA ASP A 310 -11.76 -0.27 1.68
C ASP A 310 -11.62 0.05 3.18
N VAL A 311 -10.45 0.54 3.62
CA VAL A 311 -10.23 0.90 5.03
C VAL A 311 -10.58 2.39 5.20
N PRO A 312 -11.56 2.76 6.04
CA PRO A 312 -11.88 4.15 6.31
C PRO A 312 -10.85 4.80 7.26
N ASP A 313 -10.97 6.10 7.51
CA ASP A 313 -10.22 6.75 8.60
C ASP A 313 -10.68 6.18 9.95
N LEU A 314 -9.76 5.57 10.69
CA LEU A 314 -10.04 4.84 11.92
C LEU A 314 -9.13 5.31 13.07
N TYR A 315 -9.61 5.11 14.29
CA TYR A 315 -8.79 5.07 15.48
C TYR A 315 -8.83 3.68 16.09
N CYS A 316 -7.66 3.09 16.31
CA CYS A 316 -7.52 1.94 17.20
C CYS A 316 -7.70 2.42 18.63
N ASP A 317 -8.69 1.87 19.35
CA ASP A 317 -8.88 2.14 20.77
C ASP A 317 -8.04 1.15 21.58
N LEU A 318 -6.89 1.60 22.09
CA LEU A 318 -5.96 0.74 22.83
C LEU A 318 -6.62 0.10 24.05
N MET A 319 -7.66 0.73 24.63
CA MET A 319 -8.37 0.20 25.80
C MET A 319 -9.50 -0.78 25.45
N GLN A 320 -9.87 -0.92 24.18
CA GLN A 320 -10.89 -1.88 23.74
C GLN A 320 -10.25 -3.03 23.00
N THR A 321 -9.77 -4.00 23.77
CA THR A 321 -9.26 -5.26 23.23
C THR A 321 -10.38 -6.27 23.00
N GLU A 322 -10.18 -7.15 22.03
CA GLU A 322 -11.06 -8.27 21.73
C GLU A 322 -10.24 -9.52 21.42
N ALA A 323 -10.69 -10.66 21.96
CA ALA A 323 -10.12 -11.97 21.67
C ALA A 323 -10.95 -12.65 20.57
N ILE A 324 -10.35 -12.89 19.41
CA ILE A 324 -11.00 -13.55 18.27
C ILE A 324 -10.43 -14.96 18.14
N ALA A 325 -11.28 -15.99 18.04
CA ALA A 325 -10.81 -17.35 17.79
C ALA A 325 -10.09 -17.43 16.43
N TYR A 326 -8.96 -18.12 16.37
CA TYR A 326 -8.20 -18.23 15.11
C TYR A 326 -9.04 -18.86 13.98
N ASP A 327 -9.90 -19.82 14.32
CA ASP A 327 -10.76 -20.53 13.37
C ASP A 327 -11.92 -19.69 12.81
N ASP A 328 -12.20 -18.53 13.41
CA ASP A 328 -13.18 -17.57 12.90
C ASP A 328 -12.63 -16.76 11.71
N ILE A 329 -11.31 -16.80 11.48
CA ILE A 329 -10.66 -16.11 10.36
C ILE A 329 -10.96 -16.84 9.05
N GLY A 330 -11.37 -16.10 8.03
CA GLY A 330 -11.85 -16.62 6.75
C GLY A 330 -13.36 -16.88 6.74
N ASN A 331 -13.96 -17.20 7.89
CA ASN A 331 -15.40 -17.43 8.02
C ASN A 331 -16.15 -16.15 8.39
N ARG A 332 -15.82 -15.58 9.56
CA ARG A 332 -16.48 -14.38 10.11
C ARG A 332 -15.68 -13.10 9.87
N TRP A 333 -14.39 -13.26 9.60
CA TRP A 333 -13.46 -12.16 9.40
C TRP A 333 -12.68 -12.33 8.11
N THR A 334 -12.60 -11.26 7.32
CA THR A 334 -11.76 -11.20 6.14
C THR A 334 -10.52 -10.34 6.41
N ARG A 335 -9.36 -10.82 5.98
CA ARG A 335 -8.11 -10.04 5.99
C ARG A 335 -8.17 -9.01 4.87
N VAL A 336 -8.06 -7.73 5.22
CA VAL A 336 -8.19 -6.62 4.26
C VAL A 336 -6.85 -6.02 3.89
N ALA A 337 -5.99 -5.81 4.88
CA ALA A 337 -4.64 -5.29 4.72
C ALA A 337 -3.80 -5.70 5.93
N ALA A 338 -2.51 -5.45 5.87
CA ALA A 338 -1.68 -5.45 7.06
C ALA A 338 -0.93 -4.12 7.15
N LEU A 339 -0.79 -3.58 8.34
CA LEU A 339 0.07 -2.43 8.57
C LEU A 339 1.50 -2.74 8.10
N ASP A 340 2.16 -1.76 7.49
CA ASP A 340 3.59 -1.83 7.28
C ASP A 340 4.33 -1.80 8.64
N THR A 341 5.53 -2.38 8.66
CA THR A 341 6.27 -2.72 9.88
C THR A 341 6.43 -1.53 10.84
N PRO A 342 6.83 -0.32 10.40
CA PRO A 342 6.98 0.81 11.32
C PRO A 342 5.69 1.17 12.06
N PHE A 343 4.54 1.07 11.38
CA PHE A 343 3.24 1.43 11.95
C PHE A 343 2.69 0.31 12.84
N ALA A 344 2.88 -0.96 12.45
CA ALA A 344 2.51 -2.11 13.27
C ALA A 344 3.28 -2.13 14.60
N GLU A 345 4.59 -1.87 14.56
CA GLU A 345 5.46 -1.79 15.74
C GLU A 345 5.14 -0.57 16.60
N ALA A 346 4.88 0.60 16.00
CA ALA A 346 4.47 1.80 16.73
C ALA A 346 3.13 1.60 17.47
N LEU A 347 2.17 0.91 16.84
CA LEU A 347 0.91 0.53 17.47
C LEU A 347 1.13 -0.41 18.66
N GLN A 348 1.95 -1.46 18.48
CA GLN A 348 2.28 -2.40 19.55
C GLN A 348 3.01 -1.72 20.71
N SER A 349 3.95 -0.82 20.40
CA SER A 349 4.68 -0.03 21.39
C SER A 349 3.75 0.88 22.19
N SER A 350 2.81 1.54 21.51
CA SER A 350 1.78 2.37 22.15
C SER A 350 0.90 1.56 23.09
N PHE A 351 0.46 0.38 22.66
CA PHE A 351 -0.29 -0.56 23.49
C PHE A 351 0.50 -0.99 24.74
N ALA A 352 1.75 -1.42 24.55
CA ALA A 352 2.63 -1.85 25.63
C ALA A 352 2.90 -0.72 26.64
N LYS A 353 3.10 0.51 26.15
CA LYS A 353 3.28 1.71 27.00
C LYS A 353 2.04 1.98 27.85
N LEU A 354 0.85 1.92 27.25
CA LEU A 354 -0.40 2.20 27.97
C LEU A 354 -0.64 1.17 29.08
N PHE A 355 -0.56 -0.13 28.79
CA PHE A 355 -0.82 -1.19 29.77
C PHE A 355 0.35 -1.49 30.71
N GLY A 356 1.57 -1.14 30.32
CA GLY A 356 2.77 -1.23 31.15
C GLY A 356 2.98 -0.02 32.06
N SER A 357 2.13 1.01 31.97
CA SER A 357 2.25 2.21 32.78
C SER A 357 2.05 1.90 34.27
N VAL A 358 2.94 2.43 35.11
CA VAL A 358 2.85 2.32 36.58
C VAL A 358 2.31 3.63 37.12
N GLY A 359 1.18 3.56 37.83
CA GLY A 359 0.61 4.74 38.49
C GLY A 359 1.54 5.23 39.60
N LEU A 360 2.10 6.42 39.41
CA LEU A 360 2.81 7.14 40.47
C LEU A 360 1.90 8.22 41.05
N PRO A 361 1.82 8.38 42.38
CA PRO A 361 1.08 9.48 42.97
C PRO A 361 1.69 10.80 42.49
N LEU A 362 0.85 11.74 42.08
CA LEU A 362 1.29 13.08 41.69
C LEU A 362 1.83 13.81 42.91
N LEU A 363 2.99 14.45 42.74
CA LEU A 363 3.54 15.34 43.76
C LEU A 363 2.59 16.53 43.93
N ASN A 364 2.24 16.84 45.18
CA ASN A 364 1.43 18.02 45.47
C ASN A 364 2.24 19.28 45.10
N THR A 365 1.89 19.91 43.98
CA THR A 365 2.58 21.07 43.41
C THR A 365 2.56 22.27 44.33
N ASP A 366 1.51 22.45 45.14
CA ASP A 366 1.40 23.55 46.10
C ASP A 366 2.56 23.52 47.11
N ARG A 367 3.06 22.31 47.43
CA ARG A 367 4.18 22.13 48.37
C ARG A 367 5.56 22.42 47.76
N ILE A 368 5.66 22.51 46.44
CA ILE A 368 6.91 22.77 45.73
C ILE A 368 6.92 24.09 44.96
N MET A 369 5.93 24.95 45.19
CA MET A 369 5.87 26.31 44.63
C MET A 369 7.12 27.15 44.94
N HIS A 370 7.85 26.82 46.02
CA HIS A 370 9.12 27.45 46.38
C HIS A 370 10.24 27.27 45.34
N LEU A 371 10.09 26.31 44.40
CA LEU A 371 11.03 26.11 43.29
C LEU A 371 10.84 27.11 42.13
N LEU A 372 9.72 27.85 42.10
CA LEU A 372 9.49 28.86 41.07
C LEU A 372 10.31 30.13 41.37
N PRO A 373 11.11 30.64 40.41
CA PRO A 373 11.84 31.89 40.57
C PRO A 373 10.86 33.03 40.86
N GLY A 374 10.96 33.65 42.04
CA GLY A 374 10.10 34.77 42.45
C GLY A 374 8.87 34.42 43.27
N ALA A 375 8.68 33.17 43.72
CA ALA A 375 7.54 32.78 44.57
C ALA A 375 7.44 33.59 45.89
N ALA A 376 8.56 34.06 46.44
CA ALA A 376 8.60 34.95 47.60
C ALA A 376 7.98 36.34 47.35
N ALA A 377 7.71 36.73 46.09
CA ALA A 377 7.12 38.02 45.73
C ALA A 377 5.57 37.98 45.63
N ILE A 378 4.94 36.80 45.66
CA ILE A 378 3.49 36.66 45.47
C ILE A 378 2.74 36.71 46.81
N GLU A 379 3.36 36.31 47.93
CA GLU A 379 2.75 36.39 49.27
C GLU A 379 2.55 37.83 49.79
N GLY A 380 3.10 38.84 49.10
CA GLY A 380 2.92 40.26 49.44
C GLY A 380 1.65 40.94 48.91
N ARG A 381 0.76 40.23 48.19
CA ARG A 381 -0.42 40.86 47.53
C ARG A 381 -1.81 40.45 48.05
N SER A 382 -1.92 39.60 49.07
CA SER A 382 -3.23 39.19 49.63
C SER A 382 -3.51 39.64 51.08
N ALA A 383 -2.75 40.59 51.63
CA ALA A 383 -3.12 41.26 52.88
C ALA A 383 -4.10 42.42 52.59
N GLY A 384 -5.37 42.10 52.30
CA GLY A 384 -6.33 43.13 51.90
C GLY A 384 -7.78 42.67 51.73
N ALA A 385 -8.31 41.85 52.63
CA ALA A 385 -9.76 41.78 52.85
C ALA A 385 -10.02 41.25 54.27
N GLY A 386 -10.48 42.14 55.15
CA GLY A 386 -10.79 41.82 56.55
C GLY A 386 -11.99 40.88 56.71
N PRO A 387 -12.19 40.33 57.92
CA PRO A 387 -13.24 39.35 58.18
C PRO A 387 -14.62 40.02 58.26
N ALA A 388 -15.60 39.48 57.55
CA ALA A 388 -17.02 39.71 57.82
C ALA A 388 -17.51 38.71 58.90
N PRO A 389 -18.44 39.12 59.79
CA PRO A 389 -18.63 38.49 61.09
C PRO A 389 -19.47 37.19 61.04
N ALA A 390 -19.26 36.38 62.06
CA ALA A 390 -20.01 35.16 62.36
C ALA A 390 -21.49 35.47 62.63
N GLY A 391 -22.38 34.86 61.83
CA GLY A 391 -23.80 34.70 62.13
C GLY A 391 -24.02 33.40 62.90
N ALA A 392 -24.56 33.51 64.11
CA ALA A 392 -24.80 32.43 65.04
C ALA A 392 -25.87 31.43 64.56
N SER A 393 -25.77 30.23 65.11
CA SER A 393 -26.80 29.18 65.18
C SER A 393 -28.16 29.70 65.63
N ASN A 394 -29.23 29.08 65.11
CA ASN A 394 -30.18 28.34 65.96
C ASN A 394 -31.07 27.45 65.10
N GLY A 395 -31.27 26.23 65.59
CA GLY A 395 -32.26 25.30 65.03
C GLY A 395 -33.68 25.69 65.39
N ALA A 396 -34.59 25.21 64.55
CA ALA A 396 -35.84 24.56 64.89
C ALA A 396 -36.14 23.55 63.78
#